data_AF-A0AA38IM24-F1
#
_entry.id   AF-A0AA38IM24-F1
#
_cell.length_a   1.000
_cell.length_b   1.000
_cell.length_c   1.000
_cell.angle_alpha   90.00
_cell.angle_beta   90.00
_cell.angle_gamma   90.00
#
_symmetry.space_group_name_H-M   'P 1'
#
loop_
_entity.id
_entity.type
_entity.pdbx_description
1 polymer ?
#
loop_
_entity_poly.entity_id
_entity_poly.type
_entity_poly.pdbx_seq_one_letter_code
_entity_poly.pdbx_strand_id
1 'polypeptide(L)'
;MKNGLQHSLDDVDIGPLLKWKEDGTKRPAWSEISEKSPSFDALWAQWDSLRVQNGLLKRVWECPDGKHTTMQLVVPAIKTKEAL
;
A
#
# COMPACT_ATOMS: atom_id res chain seq x y z
N MET A 1 -15.90 15.62 0.70
CA MET A 1 -15.30 14.26 0.81
C MET A 1 -14.16 14.38 1.82
N LYS A 2 -14.40 14.03 3.09
CA LYS A 2 -13.44 14.23 4.18
C LYS A 2 -12.48 13.03 4.26
N ASN A 3 -11.20 13.29 3.98
CA ASN A 3 -10.01 12.74 4.63
C ASN A 3 -9.71 11.22 4.53
N GLY A 4 -9.68 10.65 3.32
CA GLY A 4 -9.05 9.32 3.11
C GLY A 4 -7.55 9.28 3.46
N LEU A 5 -6.88 10.44 3.41
CA LEU A 5 -5.44 10.62 3.66
C LEU A 5 -5.05 10.37 5.12
N GLN A 6 -5.83 10.86 6.09
CA GLN A 6 -5.43 10.79 7.50
C GLN A 6 -5.43 9.35 8.03
N HIS A 7 -6.33 8.50 7.52
CA HIS A 7 -6.51 7.14 8.01
C HIS A 7 -5.45 6.14 7.52
N SER A 8 -4.70 6.45 6.46
CA SER A 8 -3.77 5.48 5.87
C SER A 8 -2.45 5.39 6.64
N LEU A 9 -2.04 6.48 7.31
CA LEU A 9 -0.83 6.51 8.13
C LEU A 9 -1.02 5.87 9.51
N ASP A 10 -2.25 5.90 10.02
CA ASP A 10 -2.61 5.30 11.31
C ASP A 10 -2.86 3.78 11.19
N ASP A 11 -2.97 3.27 9.96
CA ASP A 11 -3.15 1.84 9.71
C ASP A 11 -1.84 1.08 9.93
N VAL A 12 -1.91 0.00 10.69
CA VAL A 12 -0.74 -0.79 11.09
C VAL A 12 -0.09 -1.50 9.91
N ASP A 13 -0.86 -1.81 8.86
CA ASP A 13 -0.38 -2.53 7.68
C ASP A 13 0.13 -1.58 6.59
N ILE A 14 -0.58 -0.47 6.38
CA ILE A 14 -0.31 0.48 5.28
C ILE A 14 0.65 1.58 5.73
N GLY A 15 0.54 2.07 6.96
CA GLY A 15 1.30 3.21 7.47
C GLY A 15 2.82 3.04 7.35
N PRO A 16 3.41 1.91 7.80
CA PRO A 16 4.85 1.68 7.65
C PRO A 16 5.29 1.62 6.18
N LEU A 17 4.54 0.93 5.32
CA LEU A 17 4.84 0.81 3.89
C LEU A 17 4.78 2.15 3.16
N LEU A 18 3.79 2.97 3.50
CA LEU A 18 3.64 4.33 2.97
C LEU A 18 4.86 5.19 3.33
N LYS A 19 5.25 5.21 4.61
CA LYS A 19 6.44 5.95 5.08
C LYS A 19 7.70 5.52 4.35
N TRP A 20 7.97 4.22 4.28
CA TRP A 20 9.17 3.73 3.60
C TRP A 20 9.20 4.09 2.10
N LYS A 21 8.05 4.05 1.42
CA LYS A 21 7.97 4.50 0.02
C LYS A 21 8.18 6.00 -0.13
N GLU A 22 7.63 6.82 0.76
CA GLU A 22 7.81 8.28 0.76
C GLU A 22 9.26 8.68 1.06
N ASP A 23 9.91 7.97 1.97
CA ASP A 23 11.31 8.17 2.34
C ASP A 23 12.30 7.76 1.22
N GLY A 24 11.79 7.22 0.10
CA GLY A 24 12.61 6.75 -1.02
C GLY A 24 13.49 5.56 -0.67
N THR A 25 13.16 4.85 0.42
CA THR A 25 13.95 3.72 0.87
C THR A 25 13.82 2.53 -0.09
N LYS A 26 14.86 1.68 -0.11
CA LYS A 26 14.75 0.36 -0.75
C LYS A 26 13.74 -0.48 0.02
N ARG A 27 13.20 -1.53 -0.63
CA ARG A 27 12.35 -2.51 0.05
C ARG A 27 13.06 -3.00 1.32
N PRO A 28 12.46 -2.86 2.51
CA PRO A 28 13.10 -3.32 3.75
C PRO A 28 13.30 -4.83 3.71
N ALA A 29 14.38 -5.30 4.31
CA ALA A 29 14.61 -6.74 4.42
C ALA A 29 13.58 -7.37 5.35
N TRP A 30 13.25 -8.64 5.11
CA TRP A 30 12.27 -9.36 5.92
C TRP A 30 12.58 -9.35 7.42
N SER A 31 13.88 -9.35 7.78
CA SER A 31 14.35 -9.30 9.17
C SER A 31 14.12 -7.94 9.86
N GLU A 32 13.94 -6.86 9.10
CA GLU A 32 13.75 -5.50 9.61
C GLU A 32 12.26 -5.19 9.87
N ILE A 33 11.38 -6.12 9.50
CA ILE A 33 9.93 -5.96 9.57
C ILE A 33 9.41 -6.61 10.84
N SER A 34 8.77 -5.80 11.70
CA SER A 34 8.08 -6.28 12.90
C SER A 34 6.65 -6.72 12.65
N GLU A 35 5.99 -6.14 11.63
CA GLU A 35 4.60 -6.41 11.29
C GLU A 35 4.47 -7.74 10.52
N LYS A 36 3.55 -8.60 10.94
CA LYS A 36 3.41 -9.96 10.36
C LYS A 36 1.96 -10.29 10.02
N SER A 37 1.12 -9.27 9.87
CA SER A 37 -0.23 -9.49 9.36
C SER A 37 -0.18 -10.02 7.92
N PRO A 38 -1.16 -10.86 7.52
CA PRO A 38 -1.27 -11.33 6.13
C PRO A 38 -1.41 -10.19 5.12
N SER A 39 -2.09 -9.10 5.50
CA SER A 39 -2.29 -7.92 4.65
C SER A 39 -0.98 -7.20 4.39
N PHE A 40 -0.18 -7.00 5.45
CA PHE A 40 1.13 -6.37 5.35
C PHE A 40 2.07 -7.22 4.49
N ASP A 41 2.14 -8.54 4.74
CA ASP A 41 2.99 -9.46 3.99
C ASP A 41 2.66 -9.44 2.49
N ALA A 42 1.36 -9.51 2.15
CA ALA A 42 0.91 -9.43 0.76
C ALA A 42 1.30 -8.11 0.07
N LEU A 43 1.21 -6.98 0.77
CA LEU A 43 1.61 -5.68 0.24
C LEU A 43 3.14 -5.57 0.12
N TRP A 44 3.89 -6.05 1.11
CA TRP A 44 5.34 -6.07 1.10
C TRP A 44 5.90 -6.95 -0.05
N ALA A 45 5.30 -8.12 -0.28
CA ALA A 45 5.62 -8.97 -1.41
C ALA A 45 5.39 -8.27 -2.76
N GLN A 46 4.41 -7.36 -2.82
CA GLN A 46 4.08 -6.55 -3.99
C GLN A 46 4.83 -5.21 -4.06
N TRP A 47 5.86 -4.99 -3.24
CA TRP A 47 6.56 -3.69 -3.12
C TRP A 47 6.87 -3.00 -4.46
N ASP A 48 7.33 -3.74 -5.47
CA ASP A 48 7.75 -3.17 -6.75
C ASP A 48 6.58 -2.60 -7.57
N SER A 49 5.36 -3.05 -7.30
CA SER A 49 4.13 -2.49 -7.90
C SER A 49 3.51 -1.38 -7.05
N LEU A 50 4.01 -1.12 -5.84
CA LEU A 50 3.50 -0.06 -4.98
C LEU A 50 4.11 1.32 -5.33
N ARG A 51 3.25 2.33 -5.39
CA ARG A 51 3.62 3.74 -5.63
C ARG A 51 2.87 4.63 -4.64
N VAL A 52 3.49 5.75 -4.28
CA VAL A 52 2.82 6.79 -3.49
C VAL A 52 2.39 7.90 -4.43
N GLN A 53 1.12 8.30 -4.33
CA GLN A 53 0.59 9.44 -5.07
C GLN A 53 -0.28 10.28 -4.14
N ASN A 54 0.11 11.55 -3.97
CA ASN A 54 -0.54 12.50 -3.06
C ASN A 54 -0.67 11.96 -1.62
N GLY A 55 0.33 11.27 -1.08
CA GLY A 55 0.28 10.68 0.26
C GLY A 55 -0.60 9.44 0.40
N LEU A 56 -1.02 8.83 -0.72
CA LEU A 56 -1.78 7.58 -0.73
C LEU A 56 -0.94 6.45 -1.33
N LEU A 57 -0.95 5.31 -0.67
CA LEU A 57 -0.39 4.08 -1.21
C LEU A 57 -1.32 3.54 -2.30
N LYS A 58 -0.78 3.38 -3.50
CA LYS A 58 -1.47 2.81 -4.65
C LYS A 58 -0.71 1.60 -5.18
N ARG A 59 -1.45 0.65 -5.70
CA ARG A 59 -0.93 -0.51 -6.40
C ARG A 59 -1.08 -0.34 -7.90
N VAL A 60 0.04 -0.46 -8.60
CA VAL A 60 0.10 -0.47 -10.05
C VAL A 60 -0.22 -1.88 -10.54
N TRP A 61 -1.13 -1.98 -11.50
CA TRP A 61 -1.40 -3.21 -12.24
C TRP A 61 -1.16 -2.95 -13.71
N GLU A 62 -0.30 -3.76 -14.31
CA GLU A 62 -0.19 -3.85 -15.76
C GLU A 62 -1.28 -4.79 -16.27
N CYS A 63 -2.03 -4.33 -17.26
CA CYS A 63 -2.98 -5.19 -17.95
C CYS A 63 -2.22 -6.33 -18.63
N PRO A 64 -2.82 -7.54 -18.73
CA PRO A 64 -2.16 -8.68 -19.36
C PRO A 64 -1.73 -8.44 -20.81
N ASP A 65 -2.37 -7.48 -21.50
CA ASP A 65 -2.02 -7.08 -22.86
C ASP A 65 -0.79 -6.16 -22.94
N GLY A 66 -0.25 -5.71 -21.80
CA GLY A 66 0.88 -4.79 -21.69
C GLY A 66 0.60 -3.37 -22.21
N LYS A 67 -0.64 -3.06 -22.59
CA LYS A 67 -1.00 -1.79 -23.24
C LYS A 67 -1.46 -0.73 -22.24
N HIS A 68 -1.92 -1.18 -21.08
CA HIS A 68 -2.51 -0.31 -20.09
C HIS A 68 -1.97 -0.60 -18.70
N THR A 69 -1.87 0.45 -17.92
CA THR A 69 -1.52 0.38 -16.51
C THR A 69 -2.63 1.06 -15.73
N THR A 70 -3.17 0.37 -14.73
CA THR A 70 -4.14 0.95 -13.79
C THR A 70 -3.52 1.12 -12.41
N MET A 71 -3.97 2.14 -11.69
CA MET A 71 -3.57 2.40 -10.31
C MET A 71 -4.77 2.22 -9.39
N GLN A 72 -4.69 1.24 -8.49
CA GLN A 72 -5.71 0.97 -7.48
C GLN A 72 -5.29 1.57 -6.14
N LEU A 73 -6.24 2.21 -5.44
CA LEU A 73 -6.00 2.66 -4.08
C LEU A 73 -5.89 1.45 -3.15
N VAL A 74 -4.86 1.41 -2.30
CA VAL A 74 -4.77 0.45 -1.20
C VAL A 74 -5.59 1.01 -0.03
N VAL A 75 -6.55 0.24 0.45
CA VAL A 75 -7.42 0.64 1.56
C VAL A 75 -7.24 -0.30 2.76
N PRO A 76 -7.28 0.24 4.00
CA PRO A 76 -7.26 -0.56 5.22
C PRO A 76 -8.30 -1.70 5.22
N ALA A 77 -7.89 -2.88 5.70
CA ALA A 77 -8.80 -4.03 5.82
C ALA A 77 -9.96 -3.77 6.81
N ILE A 78 -9.76 -2.91 7.81
CA ILE A 78 -10.84 -2.53 8.74
C ILE A 78 -11.97 -1.78 8.02
N LYS A 79 -11.68 -1.12 6.88
CA LYS A 79 -12.65 -0.34 6.10
C LYS A 79 -13.32 -1.12 4.95
N THR A 80 -12.89 -2.35 4.65
CA THR A 80 -13.52 -3.15 3.57
C THR A 80 -14.89 -3.73 3.96
N LYS A 81 -15.29 -3.66 5.24
CA LYS A 81 -16.65 -4.00 5.69
C LYS A 81 -17.72 -2.96 5.31
N GLU A 82 -17.33 -1.75 4.90
CA GLU A 82 -18.29 -0.69 4.53
C GLU A 82 -18.51 -0.57 3.01
N ALA A 83 -17.79 -1.33 2.19
CA ALA A 83 -17.82 -1.26 0.72
C ALA A 83 -18.48 -2.48 0.04
N LEU A 84 -19.14 -3.35 0.82
CA LEU A 84 -19.91 -4.50 0.34
C LEU A 84 -21.38 -4.37 0.71
#